data_AF-A0A838WZV5-F1
#
_entry.id   AF-A0A838WZV5-F1
#
_cell.length_a   1.000
_cell.length_b   1.000
_cell.length_c   1.000
_cell.angle_alpha   90.00
_cell.angle_beta   90.00
_cell.angle_gamma   90.00
#
_symmetry.space_group_name_H-M   'P 1'
#
loop_
_entity.id
_entity.type
_entity.pdbx_description
1 polymer ?
#
loop_
_entity_poly.entity_id
_entity_poly.type
_entity_poly.pdbx_seq_one_letter_code
_entity_poly.pdbx_strand_id
1 'polypeptide(L)'
;VKTASGATAVQIAERKNRRDVVLEHLGSAHTEAELAALMSAGRDKINADQEALDLGLPRDPQSAVVHSKRSRQLVETLQVAWTALGFDVIKDEAFFQLVAARLIEPTSMSDSARVLTEIGMDPVHRSRACQ
;
A
#
# COMPACT_ATOMS: atom_id res chain seq x y z
N VAL A 1 2.56 9.02 23.38
CA VAL A 1 1.90 8.49 24.60
C VAL A 1 1.62 9.64 25.55
N LYS A 2 0.41 9.77 26.12
CA LYS A 2 0.15 10.80 27.15
C LYS A 2 0.80 10.39 28.47
N THR A 3 1.55 11.29 29.07
CA THR A 3 2.22 11.10 30.36
C THR A 3 1.33 11.57 31.50
N ALA A 4 1.62 11.15 32.74
CA ALA A 4 0.88 11.56 33.93
C ALA A 4 0.88 13.08 34.17
N SER A 5 1.86 13.81 33.62
CA SER A 5 1.96 15.28 33.70
C SER A 5 1.17 16.01 32.60
N GLY A 6 0.44 15.29 31.74
CA GLY A 6 -0.32 15.87 30.61
C GLY A 6 0.50 16.07 29.33
N ALA A 7 1.82 15.92 29.38
CA ALA A 7 2.70 15.99 28.22
C ALA A 7 2.52 14.79 27.29
N THR A 8 2.84 14.96 26.01
CA THR A 8 2.84 13.91 24.99
C THR A 8 4.26 13.41 24.77
N ALA A 9 4.58 12.22 25.28
CA ALA A 9 5.85 11.55 25.01
C ALA A 9 5.91 11.06 23.55
N VAL A 10 7.02 11.35 22.87
CA VAL A 10 7.36 10.92 21.51
C VAL A 10 8.51 9.91 21.61
N GLN A 11 8.36 8.79 20.90
CA GLN A 11 9.27 7.64 20.96
C GLN A 11 9.40 7.03 19.57
N ILE A 12 10.57 6.48 19.28
CA ILE A 12 10.80 5.60 18.12
C ILE A 12 10.64 4.17 18.61
N ALA A 13 9.81 3.38 17.95
CA ALA A 13 9.56 1.99 18.28
C ALA A 13 9.65 1.11 17.03
N GLU A 14 10.09 -0.13 17.23
CA GLU A 14 10.10 -1.18 16.21
C GLU A 14 9.07 -2.24 16.55
N ARG A 15 8.36 -2.76 15.55
CA ARG A 15 7.47 -3.90 15.73
C ARG A 15 8.23 -5.21 15.57
N LYS A 16 8.52 -5.89 16.68
CA LYS A 16 9.24 -7.17 16.72
C LYS A 16 8.37 -8.27 17.30
N ASN A 17 8.22 -9.39 16.60
CA ASN A 17 7.41 -10.54 17.05
C ASN A 17 5.99 -10.15 17.48
N ARG A 18 5.31 -9.32 16.66
CA ARG A 18 3.95 -8.77 16.92
C ARG A 18 3.84 -7.87 18.16
N ARG A 19 4.96 -7.45 18.75
CA ARG A 19 5.02 -6.50 19.88
C ARG A 19 5.76 -5.24 19.47
N ASP A 20 5.33 -4.10 19.98
CA ASP A 20 6.01 -2.83 19.74
C ASP A 20 7.07 -2.65 20.84
N VAL A 21 8.33 -2.55 20.44
CA VAL A 21 9.49 -2.41 21.31
C VAL A 21 10.02 -0.99 21.14
N VAL A 22 10.04 -0.22 22.21
CA VAL A 22 10.57 1.15 22.18
C VAL A 22 12.09 1.07 22.01
N LEU A 23 12.59 1.70 20.94
CA LEU A 23 14.02 1.79 20.65
C LEU A 23 14.62 3.04 21.31
N GLU A 24 13.92 4.16 21.23
CA GLU A 24 14.42 5.46 21.70
C GLU A 24 13.30 6.36 22.19
N HIS A 25 13.57 7.15 23.23
CA HIS A 25 12.71 8.24 23.67
C HIS A 25 13.24 9.58 23.18
N LEU A 26 12.47 10.27 22.34
CA LEU A 26 12.85 11.54 21.73
C LEU A 26 12.55 12.74 22.63
N GLY A 27 11.56 12.61 23.54
CA GLY A 27 11.18 13.67 24.49
C GLY A 27 9.68 13.72 24.78
N SER A 28 9.27 14.72 25.55
CA SER A 28 7.87 14.96 25.90
C SER A 28 7.45 16.38 25.50
N ALA A 29 6.41 16.49 24.66
CA ALA A 29 5.87 17.76 24.21
C ALA A 29 4.74 18.24 25.12
N HIS A 30 4.82 19.49 25.55
CA HIS A 30 3.77 20.18 26.30
C HIS A 30 2.92 21.08 25.40
N THR A 31 3.40 21.42 24.21
CA THR A 31 2.69 22.20 23.20
C THR A 31 2.59 21.46 21.86
N GLU A 32 1.69 21.91 20.99
CA GLU A 32 1.56 21.34 19.63
C GLU A 32 2.79 21.61 18.77
N ALA A 33 3.42 22.79 18.93
CA ALA A 33 4.65 23.14 18.24
C ALA A 33 5.83 22.24 18.63
N GLU A 34 5.98 21.95 19.93
CA GLU A 34 6.99 20.99 20.42
C GLU A 34 6.72 19.58 19.89
N LEU A 35 5.45 19.17 19.83
CA LEU A 35 5.08 17.86 19.29
C LEU A 35 5.44 17.76 17.80
N ALA A 36 5.16 18.80 17.02
CA ALA A 36 5.52 18.84 15.60
C ALA A 36 7.04 18.79 15.38
N ALA A 37 7.82 19.51 16.19
CA ALA A 37 9.28 19.49 16.14
C ALA A 37 9.84 18.09 16.49
N LEU A 38 9.36 17.46 17.56
CA LEU A 38 9.77 16.10 17.95
C LEU A 38 9.38 15.06 16.89
N MET A 39 8.22 15.21 16.24
CA MET A 39 7.80 14.34 15.14
C MET A 39 8.68 14.50 13.89
N SER A 40 9.11 15.73 13.57
CA SER A 40 10.04 15.99 12.47
C SER A 40 11.40 15.35 12.74
N ALA A 41 11.99 15.63 13.91
CA ALA A 41 13.27 15.05 14.31
C ALA A 41 13.23 13.51 14.36
N GLY A 42 12.11 12.94 14.80
CA GLY A 42 11.90 11.49 14.77
C GLY A 42 11.89 10.91 13.36
N ARG A 43 11.25 11.58 12.39
CA ARG A 43 11.25 11.14 10.98
C ARG A 43 12.64 11.23 10.37
N ASP A 44 13.34 12.33 10.60
CA ASP A 44 14.70 12.52 10.12
C ASP A 44 15.62 11.42 10.65
N LYS A 45 15.46 11.05 11.92
CA LYS A 45 16.23 9.98 12.55
C LYS A 45 15.90 8.58 12.03
N ILE A 46 14.62 8.26 11.82
CA ILE A 46 14.19 6.97 11.22
C ILE A 46 14.76 6.80 9.81
N ASN A 47 14.89 7.91 9.07
CA ASN A 47 15.36 7.90 7.70
C ASN A 47 16.88 8.04 7.57
N ALA A 48 17.61 8.34 8.65
CA ALA A 48 19.06 8.60 8.60
C ALA A 48 19.87 7.40 8.10
N ASP A 49 19.44 6.18 8.43
CA ASP A 49 20.07 4.92 8.01
C ASP A 49 19.50 4.39 6.67
N GLN A 50 18.58 5.12 6.05
CA GLN A 50 18.07 4.81 4.70
C GLN A 50 18.76 5.70 3.68
N GLU A 51 19.55 5.10 2.79
CA GLU A 51 20.07 5.83 1.63
C GLU A 51 18.87 6.31 0.78
N ALA A 52 18.86 7.61 0.48
CA ALA A 52 17.90 8.15 -0.47
C ALA A 52 18.23 7.58 -1.84
N LEU A 53 17.29 6.87 -2.45
CA LEU A 53 17.40 6.47 -3.86
C LEU A 53 17.35 7.75 -4.70
N ASP A 54 18.52 8.21 -5.17
CA ASP A 54 18.63 9.37 -6.03
C ASP A 54 18.13 9.01 -7.43
N LEU A 55 16.90 9.43 -7.72
CA LEU A 55 16.27 9.26 -9.03
C LEU A 55 16.63 10.39 -10.01
N GLY A 56 17.49 11.34 -9.61
CA GLY A 56 17.82 12.54 -10.39
C GLY A 56 16.62 13.50 -10.56
N LEU A 57 15.58 13.35 -9.73
CA LEU A 57 14.37 14.15 -9.76
C LEU A 57 14.49 15.35 -8.81
N PRO A 58 13.87 16.50 -9.14
CA PRO A 58 13.77 17.61 -8.20
C PRO A 58 13.13 17.12 -6.89
N ARG A 59 13.81 17.34 -5.76
CA ARG A 59 13.32 16.91 -4.45
C ARG A 59 12.21 17.84 -4.02
N ASP A 60 10.96 17.47 -4.30
CA ASP A 60 9.80 18.12 -3.70
C ASP A 60 9.76 17.73 -2.20
N PRO A 61 9.79 18.68 -1.25
CA PRO A 61 9.63 18.39 0.17
C PRO A 61 8.25 17.81 0.54
N GLN A 62 7.29 17.77 -0.40
CA GLN A 62 6.03 17.09 -0.18
C GLN A 62 6.20 15.57 -0.18
N SER A 63 5.65 14.91 0.84
CA SER A 63 5.64 13.45 0.93
C SER A 63 5.04 12.85 -0.34
N ALA A 64 5.77 12.00 -1.04
CA ALA A 64 5.24 11.28 -2.19
C ALA A 64 4.00 10.47 -1.77
N VAL A 65 2.84 10.78 -2.35
CA VAL A 65 1.60 10.06 -2.10
C VAL A 65 1.45 8.95 -3.12
N VAL A 66 1.35 7.70 -2.65
CA VAL A 66 1.05 6.56 -3.52
C VAL A 66 -0.42 6.62 -3.92
N HIS A 67 -0.71 6.99 -5.17
CA HIS A 67 -2.07 7.06 -5.70
C HIS A 67 -2.67 5.70 -6.02
N SER A 68 -1.85 4.70 -6.38
CA SER A 68 -2.31 3.36 -6.73
C SER A 68 -1.21 2.31 -6.55
N LYS A 69 -1.63 1.04 -6.47
CA LYS A 69 -0.74 -0.13 -6.41
C LYS A 69 -1.24 -1.16 -7.43
N ARG A 70 -0.33 -1.88 -8.09
CA ARG A 70 -0.67 -2.90 -9.08
C ARG A 70 0.22 -4.13 -8.93
N SER A 71 -0.39 -5.31 -8.92
CA SER A 71 0.29 -6.60 -8.89
C SER A 71 0.71 -7.02 -10.29
N ARG A 72 1.62 -6.26 -10.91
CA ARG A 72 2.02 -6.43 -12.33
C ARG A 72 2.47 -7.86 -12.65
N GLN A 73 3.35 -8.43 -11.83
CA GLN A 73 3.92 -9.77 -12.07
C GLN A 73 2.84 -10.86 -12.09
N LEU A 74 1.86 -10.78 -11.19
CA LEU A 74 0.75 -11.74 -11.14
C LEU A 74 -0.06 -11.69 -12.45
N VAL A 75 -0.46 -10.48 -12.87
CA VAL A 75 -1.28 -10.29 -14.07
C VAL A 75 -0.54 -10.75 -15.33
N GLU A 76 0.74 -10.39 -15.46
CA GLU A 76 1.56 -10.82 -16.61
C GLU A 76 1.74 -12.35 -16.64
N THR A 77 1.94 -12.97 -15.48
CA THR A 77 2.08 -14.43 -15.39
C THR A 77 0.79 -15.13 -15.82
N LEU A 78 -0.38 -14.63 -15.38
CA LEU A 78 -1.68 -15.15 -15.81
C LEU A 78 -1.90 -14.96 -17.31
N GLN A 79 -1.49 -13.82 -17.87
CA GLN A 79 -1.58 -13.55 -19.31
C GLN A 79 -0.69 -14.50 -20.13
N VAL A 80 0.55 -14.73 -19.69
CA VAL A 80 1.47 -15.66 -20.34
C VAL A 80 0.91 -17.08 -20.31
N ALA A 81 0.38 -17.53 -19.17
CA ALA A 81 -0.25 -18.83 -19.06
C ALA A 81 -1.49 -18.95 -19.96
N TRP A 82 -2.33 -17.89 -20.02
CA TRP A 82 -3.50 -17.83 -20.90
C TRP A 82 -3.14 -18.03 -22.38
N THR A 83 -2.11 -17.32 -22.85
CA THR A 83 -1.62 -17.46 -24.23
C THR A 83 -0.95 -18.82 -24.46
N ALA A 84 -0.16 -19.31 -23.51
CA ALA A 84 0.48 -20.62 -23.64
C ALA A 84 -0.52 -21.79 -23.72
N LEU A 85 -1.68 -21.64 -23.08
CA LEU A 85 -2.81 -22.58 -23.18
C LEU A 85 -3.62 -22.42 -24.48
N GLY A 86 -3.32 -21.41 -25.31
CA GLY A 86 -4.04 -21.13 -26.55
C GLY A 86 -5.40 -20.48 -26.34
N PHE A 87 -5.67 -19.89 -25.18
CA PHE A 87 -6.92 -19.17 -24.92
C PHE A 87 -6.95 -17.76 -25.52
N ASP A 88 -5.89 -17.32 -26.17
CA ASP A 88 -5.84 -16.07 -26.91
C ASP A 88 -6.86 -16.03 -28.07
N VAL A 89 -7.39 -17.18 -28.51
CA VAL A 89 -8.53 -17.25 -29.44
C VAL A 89 -9.81 -16.62 -28.87
N ILE A 90 -9.95 -16.55 -27.54
CA ILE A 90 -11.06 -15.90 -26.87
C ILE A 90 -10.76 -14.41 -26.76
N LYS A 91 -11.31 -13.62 -27.67
CA LYS A 91 -11.12 -12.15 -27.73
C LYS A 91 -12.09 -11.39 -26.80
N ASP A 92 -12.29 -11.89 -25.58
CA ASP A 92 -13.15 -11.29 -24.56
C ASP A 92 -12.33 -11.01 -23.28
N GLU A 93 -11.94 -9.75 -23.10
CA GLU A 93 -11.20 -9.29 -21.93
C GLU A 93 -11.99 -9.48 -20.64
N ALA A 94 -13.32 -9.34 -20.67
CA ALA A 94 -14.14 -9.53 -19.47
C ALA A 94 -14.15 -11.00 -19.06
N PHE A 95 -14.05 -11.92 -20.02
CA PHE A 95 -13.91 -13.34 -19.74
C PHE A 95 -12.54 -13.66 -19.14
N PHE A 96 -11.44 -13.10 -19.69
CA PHE A 96 -10.11 -13.23 -19.09
C PHE A 96 -10.09 -12.73 -17.65
N GLN A 97 -10.59 -11.51 -17.40
CA GLN A 97 -10.63 -10.92 -16.06
C GLN A 97 -11.46 -11.73 -15.07
N LEU A 98 -12.60 -12.30 -15.52
CA LEU A 98 -13.41 -13.17 -14.68
C LEU A 98 -12.66 -14.45 -14.29
N VAL A 99 -11.96 -15.09 -15.23
CA VAL A 99 -11.15 -16.28 -14.93
C VAL A 99 -9.98 -15.92 -14.01
N ALA A 100 -9.27 -14.84 -14.29
CA ALA A 100 -8.16 -14.35 -13.48
C ALA A 100 -8.61 -14.09 -12.03
N ALA A 101 -9.71 -13.37 -11.84
CA ALA A 101 -10.27 -13.11 -10.52
C ALA A 101 -10.55 -14.43 -9.77
N ARG A 102 -11.18 -15.41 -10.43
CA ARG A 102 -11.54 -16.69 -9.82
C ARG A 102 -10.37 -17.63 -9.54
N LEU A 103 -9.26 -17.48 -10.26
CA LEU A 103 -8.01 -18.19 -9.96
C LEU A 103 -7.29 -17.59 -8.74
N ILE A 104 -7.36 -16.27 -8.57
CA ILE A 104 -6.75 -15.56 -7.44
C ILE A 104 -7.56 -15.81 -6.17
N GLU A 105 -8.88 -15.64 -6.26
CA GLU A 105 -9.81 -15.87 -5.17
C GLU A 105 -11.08 -16.53 -5.74
N PRO A 106 -11.48 -17.73 -5.27
CA PRO A 106 -12.62 -18.45 -5.80
C PRO A 106 -13.95 -17.84 -5.32
N THR A 107 -14.24 -16.63 -5.77
CA THR A 107 -15.42 -15.84 -5.42
C THR A 107 -16.53 -15.96 -6.47
N SER A 108 -17.68 -15.32 -6.21
CA SER A 108 -18.79 -15.21 -7.14
C SER A 108 -18.47 -14.26 -8.31
N MET A 109 -19.26 -14.34 -9.38
CA MET A 109 -19.09 -13.43 -10.52
C MET A 109 -19.33 -11.96 -10.12
N SER A 110 -20.28 -11.70 -9.22
CA SER A 110 -20.60 -10.34 -8.75
C SER A 110 -19.52 -9.74 -7.87
N ASP A 111 -18.72 -10.55 -7.16
CA ASP A 111 -17.64 -10.09 -6.29
C ASP A 111 -16.26 -10.06 -6.98
N SER A 112 -16.17 -10.54 -8.23
CA SER A 112 -14.90 -10.56 -9.00
C SER A 112 -14.30 -9.16 -9.23
N ALA A 113 -15.13 -8.10 -9.27
CA ALA A 113 -14.67 -6.73 -9.44
C ALA A 113 -13.81 -6.24 -8.26
N ARG A 114 -14.12 -6.69 -7.03
CA ARG A 114 -13.31 -6.38 -5.85
C ARG A 114 -11.91 -6.95 -6.00
N VAL A 115 -11.81 -8.23 -6.36
CA VAL A 115 -10.52 -8.94 -6.54
C VAL A 115 -9.64 -8.23 -7.57
N LEU A 116 -10.22 -7.85 -8.71
CA LEU A 116 -9.51 -7.12 -9.78
C LEU A 116 -9.01 -5.75 -9.30
N THR A 117 -9.83 -5.02 -8.55
CA THR A 117 -9.45 -3.72 -7.99
C THR A 117 -8.30 -3.86 -6.98
N GLU A 118 -8.32 -4.90 -6.14
CA GLU A 118 -7.26 -5.16 -5.15
C GLU A 118 -5.90 -5.44 -5.79
N ILE A 119 -5.87 -6.04 -6.98
CA ILE A 119 -4.62 -6.27 -7.73
C ILE A 119 -4.24 -5.11 -8.67
N GLY A 120 -5.02 -4.02 -8.67
CA GLY A 120 -4.78 -2.82 -9.49
C GLY A 120 -5.12 -3.01 -10.97
N MET A 121 -6.14 -3.84 -11.27
CA MET A 121 -6.77 -3.93 -12.59
C MET A 121 -8.11 -3.22 -12.58
N ASP A 122 -8.39 -2.47 -13.65
CA ASP A 122 -9.70 -1.87 -13.86
C ASP A 122 -10.67 -2.93 -14.39
N PRO A 123 -11.76 -3.23 -13.66
CA PRO A 123 -12.74 -4.21 -14.11
C PRO A 123 -13.39 -3.75 -15.41
N VAL A 124 -13.41 -4.59 -16.45
CA VAL A 124 -14.21 -4.32 -17.64
C VAL A 124 -15.67 -4.27 -17.20
N HIS A 125 -16.31 -3.11 -17.39
CA HIS A 125 -17.64 -2.85 -16.88
C HIS A 125 -18.62 -3.98 -17.22
N ARG A 126 -19.18 -4.61 -16.18
CA ARG A 126 -20.51 -5.22 -16.26
C ARG A 126 -21.43 -4.41 -15.37
N SER A 127 -22.47 -3.87 -15.99
CA SER A 127 -23.51 -3.00 -15.46
C SER A 127 -23.80 -3.14 -13.96
N ARG A 128 -23.74 -2.00 -13.27
CA ARG A 128 -24.49 -1.61 -12.07
C ARG A 128 -25.27 -2.76 -11.39
N ALA A 129 -24.79 -3.18 -10.23
CA ALA A 129 -25.68 -3.71 -9.21
C ALA A 129 -26.84 -2.70 -9.02
N CYS A 130 -28.07 -3.18 -9.12
CA CYS A 130 -29.25 -2.45 -8.67
C CYS A 130 -29.00 -1.85 -7.29
N GLN A 131 -29.21 -0.54 -7.17
CA GLN A 131 -29.75 0.05 -5.95
C GLN A 131 -31.27 -0.09 -5.98
#